data_AF-A0A2D2MDN0-F1
#
_entry.id   AF-A0A2D2MDN0-F1
#
_cell.length_a   1.000
_cell.length_b   1.000
_cell.length_c   1.000
_cell.angle_alpha   90.00
_cell.angle_beta   90.00
_cell.angle_gamma   90.00
#
_symmetry.space_group_name_H-M   'P 1'
#
loop_
_entity.id
_entity.type
_entity.pdbx_description
1 polymer ?
#
loop_
_entity_poly.entity_id
_entity_poly.type
_entity_poly.pdbx_seq_one_letter_code
_entity_poly.pdbx_strand_id
1 'polypeptide(L)' 'MLAAPDLTEYRWALYACGHLLDLTNKPQPPVGLYRDEASARIHGLRMWPSTFTVIDLHGDDRP' A
#
# COMPACT_ATOMS: atom_id res chain seq x y z
N MET A 1 23.50 -14.23 1.32
CA MET A 1 22.21 -14.93 1.53
C MET A 1 21.29 -13.92 2.18
N LEU A 2 20.08 -13.71 1.64
CA LEU A 2 19.09 -12.80 2.23
C LEU A 2 18.26 -13.58 3.26
N ALA A 3 17.82 -12.92 4.33
CA ALA A 3 16.87 -13.51 5.26
C ALA A 3 15.52 -13.71 4.57
N ALA A 4 14.83 -14.82 4.86
CA ALA A 4 13.44 -14.97 4.44
C ALA A 4 12.60 -13.89 5.15
N PRO A 5 11.74 -13.17 4.42
CA PRO A 5 10.90 -12.16 5.04
C PRO A 5 9.86 -12.81 5.94
N ASP A 6 9.71 -12.29 7.17
CA ASP A 6 8.56 -12.57 8.00
C ASP A 6 7.40 -11.67 7.55
N LEU A 7 6.38 -12.27 6.94
CA LEU A 7 5.23 -11.54 6.41
C LEU A 7 4.44 -10.80 7.50
N THR A 8 4.53 -11.23 8.76
CA THR A 8 3.86 -10.55 9.88
C THR A 8 4.47 -9.18 10.20
N GLU A 9 5.68 -8.90 9.73
CA GLU A 9 6.32 -7.59 9.89
C GLU A 9 5.82 -6.56 8.86
N TYR A 10 5.12 -6.98 7.79
CA TYR A 10 4.69 -6.10 6.70
C TYR A 10 3.29 -5.56 6.94
N ARG A 11 3.21 -4.61 7.87
CA ARG A 11 1.97 -4.00 8.35
C ARG A 11 1.27 -3.10 7.34
N TRP A 12 1.97 -2.55 6.35
CA TRP A 12 1.41 -1.50 5.48
C TRP A 12 1.22 -2.00 4.05
N ALA A 13 0.07 -1.70 3.47
CA ALA A 13 -0.27 -2.04 2.09
C ALA A 13 -0.48 -0.79 1.24
N LEU A 14 0.21 -0.70 0.09
CA LEU A 14 0.05 0.38 -0.89
C LEU A 14 -0.92 -0.02 -2.00
N TYR A 15 -1.86 0.85 -2.34
CA TYR A 15 -2.79 0.68 -3.46
C TYR A 15 -2.71 1.85 -4.42
N ALA A 16 -2.73 1.57 -5.73
CA ALA A 16 -2.63 2.55 -6.82
C ALA A 16 -3.94 3.29 -7.15
N CYS A 17 -5.05 2.96 -6.48
CA CYS A 17 -6.39 3.56 -6.61
C CYS A 17 -6.85 3.97 -8.03
N GLY A 18 -6.42 3.28 -9.10
CA GLY A 18 -6.75 3.65 -10.48
C GLY A 18 -8.25 3.64 -10.79
N HIS A 19 -9.04 2.92 -9.99
CA HIS A 19 -10.51 2.93 -10.06
C HIS A 19 -11.11 4.31 -9.77
N LEU A 20 -10.44 5.18 -8.99
CA LEU A 20 -10.89 6.58 -8.76
C LEU A 20 -10.75 7.46 -9.99
N LEU A 21 -9.99 7.01 -11.00
CA LEU A 21 -9.78 7.69 -12.26
C LEU A 21 -10.51 7.00 -13.42
N ASP A 22 -11.45 6.08 -13.11
CA ASP A 22 -12.15 5.24 -14.10
C ASP A 22 -11.22 4.42 -15.01
N LEU A 23 -9.96 4.21 -14.59
CA LEU A 23 -8.98 3.42 -15.37
C LEU A 23 -9.21 1.91 -15.22
N THR A 24 -9.94 1.50 -14.17
CA THR A 24 -10.12 0.09 -13.81
C THR A 24 -11.52 -0.11 -13.22
N ASN A 25 -12.20 -1.19 -13.60
CA ASN A 25 -13.58 -1.45 -13.18
C ASN A 25 -13.69 -2.24 -11.86
N LYS A 26 -12.58 -2.57 -11.19
CA LYS A 26 -12.57 -3.39 -9.97
C LYS A 26 -11.49 -2.92 -8.99
N PRO A 27 -11.69 -3.11 -7.67
CA PRO A 27 -10.62 -2.96 -6.69
C PRO A 27 -9.42 -3.83 -7.08
N GLN A 28 -8.23 -3.25 -7.05
CA GLN A 28 -6.98 -3.95 -7.34
C GLN A 28 -6.33 -4.46 -6.06
N PRO A 29 -5.57 -5.58 -6.12
CA PRO A 29 -4.72 -5.99 -5.00
C PRO A 29 -3.69 -4.90 -4.66
N PRO A 30 -3.09 -4.94 -3.46
CA PRO A 30 -2.02 -4.01 -3.12
C PRO A 30 -0.84 -4.18 -4.09
N VAL A 31 -0.26 -3.05 -4.48
CA VAL A 31 0.95 -2.97 -5.30
C VAL A 31 2.15 -3.54 -4.55
N GLY A 32 2.19 -3.31 -3.23
CA GLY A 32 3.27 -3.77 -2.38
C GLY A 32 2.90 -3.77 -0.91
N LEU A 33 3.60 -4.61 -0.16
CA LEU A 33 3.57 -4.67 1.29
C LEU A 33 4.86 -4.06 1.85
N TYR A 34 4.74 -3.33 2.94
CA TYR A 34 5.83 -2.58 3.55
C TYR A 34 5.84 -2.77 5.07
N ARG A 35 7.04 -2.86 5.63
CA ARG A 35 7.25 -2.82 7.08
C ARG A 35 6.98 -1.43 7.67
N ASP A 36 7.26 -0.39 6.90
CA ASP A 36 7.18 1.03 7.30
C ASP A 36 6.22 1.81 6.40
N GLU A 37 5.33 2.58 7.02
CA GLU A 37 4.38 3.49 6.37
C GLU A 37 5.06 4.52 5.48
N ALA A 38 6.15 5.13 5.93
CA ALA A 38 6.84 6.18 5.21
C ALA A 38 7.37 5.67 3.87
N SER A 39 7.91 4.44 3.86
CA SER A 39 8.38 3.77 2.65
C SER A 39 7.23 3.51 1.66
N ALA A 40 6.07 3.05 2.15
CA ALA A 40 4.88 2.85 1.32
C ALA A 40 4.40 4.19 0.73
N ARG A 41 4.35 5.25 1.55
CA ARG A 41 3.90 6.59 1.13
C ARG A 41 4.83 7.23 0.11
N ILE A 42 6.14 7.15 0.32
CA ILE A 42 7.12 7.69 -0.64
C ILE A 42 7.01 6.97 -1.98
N HIS A 43 6.84 5.64 -1.98
CA HIS A 43 6.61 4.89 -3.20
C HIS A 43 5.32 5.35 -3.89
N GLY A 44 4.21 5.41 -3.16
CA GLY A 44 2.93 5.89 -3.66
C GLY A 44 3.01 7.28 -4.28
N LEU A 45 3.60 8.25 -3.57
CA LEU A 45 3.79 9.63 -4.04
C LEU A 45 4.61 9.71 -5.34
N ARG A 46 5.62 8.85 -5.50
CA ARG A 46 6.45 8.84 -6.72
C ARG A 46 5.74 8.27 -7.93
N MET A 47 4.82 7.32 -7.72
CA MET A 47 4.14 6.61 -8.80
C MET A 47 2.78 7.22 -9.15
N TRP A 48 2.01 7.61 -8.13
CA TRP A 48 0.65 8.14 -8.25
C TRP A 48 0.50 9.37 -7.34
N PRO A 49 1.08 10.53 -7.69
CA PRO A 49 1.20 11.68 -6.78
C PRO A 49 -0.10 12.12 -6.08
N SER A 50 -1.26 11.85 -6.70
CA SER A 50 -2.58 12.22 -6.19
C SER A 50 -3.55 11.05 -6.04
N THR A 51 -3.18 9.82 -6.40
CA THR A 51 -4.12 8.69 -6.51
C THR A 51 -3.54 7.40 -5.96
N PHE A 52 -3.13 7.40 -4.70
CA PHE A 52 -2.77 6.18 -3.98
C PHE A 52 -3.36 6.21 -2.57
N THR A 53 -3.43 5.05 -1.94
CA THR A 53 -3.66 4.96 -0.49
C THR A 53 -2.70 3.97 0.14
N VAL A 54 -2.38 4.21 1.41
CA VAL A 54 -1.60 3.31 2.25
C VAL A 54 -2.47 2.91 3.42
N ILE A 55 -2.67 1.61 3.60
CA ILE A 55 -3.56 1.05 4.62
C ILE A 55 -2.70 0.29 5.64
N ASP A 56 -3.01 0.51 6.92
CA ASP A 56 -2.53 -0.33 8.02
C ASP A 56 -3.32 -1.64 8.08
N LEU A 57 -2.67 -2.76 7.82
CA LEU A 57 -3.26 -4.10 7.84
C LEU A 57 -3.52 -4.62 9.25
N HIS A 58 -2.88 -4.05 10.28
CA HIS A 58 -3.06 -4.49 11.66
C HIS A 58 -4.13 -3.70 12.41
N GLY A 59 -4.81 -2.79 11.70
CA GLY A 59 -5.88 -1.98 12.25
C GLY A 59 -5.32 -0.78 13.02
N ASP A 60 -5.62 0.41 12.51
CA ASP A 60 -5.96 1.52 13.38
C ASP A 60 -7.48 1.64 13.24
N ASP A 61 -8.19 1.02 14.18
CA ASP A 61 -9.64 1.07 14.33
C ASP A 61 -10.03 2.47 14.87
N ARG A 62 -9.55 3.54 14.21
CA ARG A 62 -9.91 4.90 14.61
C ARG A 62 -11.31 5.20 14.08
N PRO A 63 -12.26 5.54 14.98
CA PRO A 63 -13.65 5.78 14.65
C PRO A 63 -13.85 6.98 13.73
#